data_AF-A0A9P4TIY4-F1
#
_entry.id   AF-A0A9P4TIY4-F1
#
_cell.length_a   1.000
_cell.length_b   1.000
_cell.length_c   1.000
_cell.angle_alpha   90.00
_cell.angle_beta   90.00
_cell.angle_gamma   90.00
#
_symmetry.space_group_name_H-M   'P 1'
#
loop_
_entity.id
_entity.type
_entity.pdbx_description
1 polymer ?
#
loop_
_entity_poly.entity_id
_entity_poly.type
_entity_poly.pdbx_seq_one_letter_code
_entity_poly.pdbx_strand_id
1 'polypeptide(L)'
;MHFTFTTLLLTLSLSSIGLSQETCPTIPDTGVEIGEPVPLKPDDIPKGCSAYEILVARGTSEPSYPKYGIIVGDPVVSNASIKLQGIQGYPYPASSQIVSGGEQGINDIVQRLISQSRLCPNQTFALVGYSQGASIMHLATDRLPASVLPKIKSVVMFGDPNNKLGLLGQFRLALRAKALGICAPGDPVLVCKA
;
A
#
# COMPACT_ATOMS: atom_id res chain seq x y z
N MET A 1 -39.51 -48.18 -40.29
CA MET A 1 -38.75 -47.01 -39.79
C MET A 1 -39.53 -46.47 -38.61
N HIS A 2 -39.12 -46.83 -37.39
CA HIS A 2 -39.79 -46.49 -36.13
C HIS A 2 -38.93 -45.48 -35.40
N PHE A 3 -39.46 -44.29 -35.06
CA PHE A 3 -38.96 -43.50 -33.95
C PHE A 3 -40.13 -42.78 -33.27
N THR A 4 -40.57 -43.34 -32.16
CA THR A 4 -41.51 -42.76 -31.20
C THR A 4 -40.83 -41.63 -30.41
N PHE A 5 -41.48 -40.47 -30.38
CA PHE A 5 -41.14 -39.34 -29.52
C PHE A 5 -41.54 -39.64 -28.07
N THR A 6 -40.59 -39.53 -27.14
CA THR A 6 -40.86 -39.54 -25.70
C THR A 6 -40.41 -38.21 -25.11
N THR A 7 -41.37 -37.36 -24.74
CA THR A 7 -41.17 -36.16 -23.93
C THR A 7 -40.93 -36.52 -22.47
N LEU A 8 -39.90 -35.94 -21.84
CA LEU A 8 -39.71 -35.94 -20.38
C LEU A 8 -39.38 -34.50 -19.91
N LEU A 9 -40.22 -33.97 -19.03
CA LEU A 9 -40.03 -32.72 -18.27
C LEU A 9 -39.26 -32.98 -16.96
N LEU A 10 -38.80 -31.88 -16.31
CA LEU A 10 -38.17 -31.67 -14.98
C LEU A 10 -36.64 -31.45 -15.03
N THR A 11 -36.00 -30.49 -14.35
CA THR A 11 -36.34 -29.51 -13.29
C THR A 11 -35.23 -28.45 -13.28
N LEU A 12 -35.54 -27.19 -12.92
CA LEU A 12 -34.51 -26.21 -12.50
C LEU A 12 -33.93 -26.59 -11.13
N SER A 13 -32.60 -26.56 -11.00
CA SER A 13 -31.94 -26.28 -9.72
C SER A 13 -30.91 -25.17 -9.91
N LEU A 14 -31.15 -24.01 -9.28
CA LEU A 14 -30.12 -23.01 -9.05
C LEU A 14 -29.23 -23.52 -7.91
N SER A 15 -27.98 -23.84 -8.25
CA SER A 15 -26.91 -24.00 -7.26
C SER A 15 -25.66 -23.33 -7.79
N SER A 16 -25.61 -22.01 -7.74
CA SER A 16 -24.34 -21.28 -7.79
C SER A 16 -23.62 -21.52 -6.46
N ILE A 17 -22.92 -22.65 -6.37
CA ILE A 17 -21.96 -22.88 -5.29
C ILE A 17 -20.83 -21.88 -5.54
N GLY A 18 -20.86 -20.76 -4.81
CA GLY A 18 -19.69 -19.92 -4.64
C GLY A 18 -18.60 -20.79 -4.02
N LEU A 19 -17.63 -21.19 -4.82
CA LEU A 19 -16.42 -21.83 -4.33
C LEU A 19 -15.57 -20.74 -3.68
N SER A 20 -15.80 -20.48 -2.39
CA SER A 20 -14.75 -19.93 -1.55
C SER A 20 -13.64 -20.98 -1.52
N GLN A 21 -12.56 -20.76 -2.28
CA GLN A 21 -11.34 -21.55 -2.08
C GLN A 21 -10.71 -21.10 -0.76
N GLU A 22 -10.87 -21.93 0.27
CA GLU A 22 -10.36 -21.69 1.63
C GLU A 22 -8.84 -21.78 1.77
N THR A 23 -8.08 -22.10 0.72
CA THR A 23 -6.63 -22.20 0.85
C THR A 23 -5.94 -21.64 -0.39
N CYS A 24 -5.25 -20.51 -0.21
CA CYS A 24 -4.29 -20.03 -1.19
C CYS A 24 -3.14 -21.05 -1.33
N PRO A 25 -2.69 -21.35 -2.56
CA PRO A 25 -1.56 -22.26 -2.77
C PRO A 25 -0.29 -21.70 -2.12
N THR A 26 0.54 -22.60 -1.58
CA THR A 26 1.83 -22.24 -1.01
C THR A 26 2.77 -21.74 -2.10
N ILE A 27 3.38 -20.58 -1.86
CA ILE A 27 4.36 -19.98 -2.75
C ILE A 27 5.60 -20.89 -2.78
N PRO A 28 6.12 -21.25 -3.97
CA PRO A 28 7.32 -22.07 -4.08
C PRO A 28 8.52 -21.38 -3.42
N ASP A 29 9.37 -22.18 -2.78
CA ASP A 29 10.57 -21.71 -2.12
C ASP A 29 11.58 -21.25 -3.18
N THR A 30 11.68 -19.94 -3.37
CA THR A 30 12.51 -19.33 -4.43
C THR A 30 13.97 -19.15 -4.01
N GLY A 31 14.34 -19.56 -2.79
CA GLY A 31 15.67 -19.32 -2.21
C GLY A 31 15.95 -17.83 -1.96
N VAL A 32 14.92 -16.98 -2.05
CA VAL A 32 14.97 -15.57 -1.66
C VAL A 32 14.54 -15.48 -0.19
N GLU A 33 15.51 -15.34 0.71
CA GLU A 33 15.24 -15.08 2.12
C GLU A 33 14.80 -13.62 2.28
N ILE A 34 13.49 -13.40 2.38
CA ILE A 34 12.91 -12.10 2.67
C ILE A 34 13.12 -11.83 4.17
N GLY A 35 13.87 -10.78 4.54
CA GLY A 35 14.43 -10.58 5.88
C GLY A 35 13.42 -10.41 7.03
N GLU A 36 13.81 -10.19 8.27
CA GLU A 36 12.85 -10.12 9.40
C GLU A 36 11.91 -8.89 9.38
N PRO A 37 10.66 -9.00 9.87
CA PRO A 37 9.81 -7.85 10.13
C PRO A 37 10.48 -6.88 11.10
N VAL A 38 10.43 -5.60 10.76
CA VAL A 38 10.97 -4.53 11.60
C VAL A 38 9.81 -3.83 12.30
N PRO A 39 9.62 -4.03 13.63
CA PRO A 39 8.50 -3.45 14.34
C PRO A 39 8.59 -1.93 14.40
N LEU A 40 7.43 -1.30 14.56
CA LEU A 40 7.36 0.11 14.91
C LEU A 40 7.96 0.34 16.30
N LYS A 41 8.82 1.36 16.41
CA LYS A 41 9.24 1.88 17.70
C LYS A 41 8.18 2.88 18.20
N PRO A 42 7.55 2.65 19.37
CA PRO A 42 6.48 3.52 19.85
C PRO A 42 6.90 5.00 20.02
N ASP A 43 8.15 5.24 20.42
CA ASP A 43 8.69 6.60 20.59
C ASP A 43 8.79 7.38 19.27
N ASP A 44 8.79 6.67 18.15
CA ASP A 44 8.89 7.29 16.83
C ASP A 44 7.54 7.75 16.27
N ILE A 45 6.45 7.35 16.91
CA ILE A 45 5.09 7.73 16.52
C ILE A 45 4.84 9.20 16.91
N PRO A 46 4.59 10.09 15.94
CA PRO A 46 4.29 11.48 16.24
C PRO A 46 2.99 11.63 17.04
N LYS A 47 3.05 12.49 18.06
CA LYS A 47 1.93 12.81 18.96
C LYS A 47 1.28 14.14 18.54
N GLY A 48 -0.02 14.24 18.76
CA GLY A 48 -0.80 15.45 18.47
C GLY A 48 -1.08 15.65 16.98
N CYS A 49 -1.47 16.87 16.63
CA CYS A 49 -1.73 17.28 15.26
C CYS A 49 -0.52 17.97 14.63
N SER A 50 -0.41 17.87 13.32
CA SER A 50 0.52 18.64 12.49
C SER A 50 -0.22 19.34 11.36
N ALA A 51 0.40 20.36 10.76
CA ALA A 51 -0.10 20.92 9.52
C ALA A 51 -0.02 19.86 8.39
N TYR A 52 1.08 19.10 8.40
CA TYR A 52 1.40 18.12 7.38
C TYR A 52 2.04 16.87 8.00
N GLU A 53 1.50 15.70 7.73
CA GLU A 53 2.09 14.42 8.15
C GLU A 53 2.52 13.58 6.94
N ILE A 54 3.76 13.11 6.93
CA ILE A 54 4.31 12.23 5.89
C ILE A 54 4.26 10.80 6.41
N LEU A 55 3.38 9.98 5.86
CA LEU A 55 3.36 8.55 6.15
C LEU A 55 4.37 7.85 5.24
N VAL A 56 5.31 7.11 5.85
CA VAL A 56 6.39 6.44 5.13
C VAL A 56 6.22 4.93 5.20
N ALA A 57 6.01 4.33 4.03
CA ALA A 57 6.11 2.91 3.80
C ALA A 57 7.49 2.55 3.21
N ARG A 58 8.46 2.22 4.08
CA ARG A 58 9.80 1.74 3.73
C ARG A 58 9.82 0.39 3.01
N GLY A 59 10.97 -0.02 2.51
CA GLY A 59 11.14 -1.28 1.78
C GLY A 59 11.08 -2.50 2.71
N THR A 60 11.01 -3.68 2.10
CA THR A 60 10.99 -4.95 2.82
C THR A 60 12.22 -5.11 3.70
N SER A 61 12.00 -5.38 4.98
CA SER A 61 13.05 -5.59 5.99
C SER A 61 14.02 -4.42 6.14
N GLU A 62 13.64 -3.23 5.66
CA GLU A 62 14.45 -2.04 5.84
C GLU A 62 14.45 -1.65 7.33
N PRO A 63 15.61 -1.35 7.93
CA PRO A 63 15.70 -1.02 9.34
C PRO A 63 14.92 0.26 9.67
N SER A 64 14.39 0.35 10.89
CA SER A 64 13.70 1.53 11.42
C SER A 64 14.67 2.58 11.97
N TYR A 65 15.95 2.51 11.60
CA TYR A 65 16.98 3.45 12.04
C TYR A 65 17.42 4.34 10.86
N PRO A 66 17.53 5.67 11.03
CA PRO A 66 17.22 6.41 12.24
C PRO A 66 15.74 6.46 12.59
N LYS A 67 14.80 6.44 11.62
CA LYS A 67 13.36 6.47 11.96
C LYS A 67 12.41 5.92 10.91
N TYR A 68 12.57 6.33 9.66
CA TYR A 68 11.59 6.08 8.59
C TYR A 68 12.08 5.10 7.53
N GLY A 69 13.36 4.73 7.59
CA GLY A 69 14.05 3.89 6.61
C GLY A 69 15.18 4.67 5.95
N ILE A 70 16.40 4.13 6.00
CA ILE A 70 17.64 4.74 5.48
C ILE A 70 17.62 5.03 3.97
N ILE A 71 16.90 4.18 3.24
CA ILE A 71 16.43 4.22 1.87
C ILE A 71 16.01 5.59 1.34
N VAL A 72 14.71 5.78 1.54
CA VAL A 72 13.88 6.83 0.98
C VAL A 72 13.26 7.63 2.12
N GLY A 73 12.84 6.96 3.19
CA GLY A 73 12.09 7.55 4.28
C GLY A 73 12.82 8.71 4.94
N ASP A 74 13.99 8.41 5.52
CA ASP A 74 14.77 9.39 6.28
C ASP A 74 15.26 10.56 5.41
N PRO A 75 15.80 10.34 4.18
CA PRO A 75 16.13 11.43 3.27
C PRO A 75 14.93 12.30 2.88
N VAL A 76 13.77 11.71 2.57
CA VAL A 76 12.58 12.47 2.15
C VAL A 76 12.03 13.30 3.30
N VAL A 77 11.85 12.71 4.49
CA VAL A 77 11.30 13.43 5.65
C VAL A 77 12.25 14.55 6.09
N SER A 78 13.56 14.30 6.09
CA SER A 78 14.56 15.30 6.46
C SER A 78 14.55 16.48 5.48
N ASN A 79 14.59 16.21 4.18
CA ASN A 79 14.57 17.26 3.16
C ASN A 79 13.25 18.04 3.13
N ALA A 80 12.12 17.36 3.37
CA ALA A 80 10.83 18.03 3.46
C ALA A 80 10.78 18.97 4.68
N SER A 81 11.31 18.55 5.83
CA SER A 81 11.31 19.34 7.07
C SER A 81 12.16 20.61 6.99
N ILE A 82 13.15 20.65 6.09
CA ILE A 82 13.91 21.87 5.79
C ILE A 82 13.06 22.87 5.01
N LYS A 83 12.14 22.39 4.16
CA LYS A 83 11.35 23.22 3.23
C LYS A 83 9.99 23.63 3.77
N LEU A 84 9.36 22.80 4.60
CA LEU A 84 8.05 23.08 5.18
C LEU A 84 8.14 23.00 6.71
N GLN A 85 7.53 23.98 7.37
CA GLN A 85 7.42 23.97 8.83
C GLN A 85 6.25 23.09 9.27
N GLY A 86 6.37 22.51 10.46
CA GLY A 86 5.27 21.72 11.06
C GLY A 86 5.02 20.37 10.40
N ILE A 87 6.03 19.81 9.73
CA ILE A 87 5.99 18.41 9.25
C ILE A 87 6.20 17.45 10.43
N GLN A 88 5.42 16.38 10.43
CA GLN A 88 5.73 15.17 11.19
C GLN A 88 5.85 13.98 10.23
N GLY A 89 6.84 13.11 10.44
CA GLY A 89 6.92 11.83 9.75
C GLY A 89 6.29 10.73 10.61
N TYR A 90 5.57 9.81 9.99
CA TYR A 90 4.99 8.63 10.61
C TYR A 90 5.64 7.37 9.99
N PRO A 91 6.35 6.55 10.79
CA PRO A 91 6.84 5.27 10.29
C PRO A 91 5.69 4.25 10.25
N TYR A 92 5.67 3.39 9.24
CA TYR A 92 4.78 2.20 9.20
C TYR A 92 5.52 0.93 9.67
N PRO A 93 4.84 -0.16 10.04
CA PRO A 93 5.49 -1.43 10.33
C PRO A 93 5.89 -2.09 9.01
N ALA A 94 7.20 -2.17 8.72
CA ALA A 94 7.70 -2.92 7.58
C ALA A 94 7.81 -4.39 7.96
N SER A 95 6.99 -5.23 7.34
CA SER A 95 7.04 -6.67 7.53
C SER A 95 7.33 -7.37 6.22
N SER A 96 8.17 -8.39 6.29
CA SER A 96 8.55 -9.24 5.17
C SER A 96 7.56 -10.32 4.82
N GLN A 97 6.61 -10.61 5.72
CA GLN A 97 5.63 -11.64 5.47
C GLN A 97 4.68 -11.17 4.36
N ILE A 98 4.72 -11.84 3.20
CA ILE A 98 4.00 -11.44 1.98
C ILE A 98 2.49 -11.26 2.23
N VAL A 99 1.90 -12.11 3.09
CA VAL A 99 0.46 -12.10 3.36
C VAL A 99 0.14 -11.27 4.61
N SER A 100 0.64 -11.69 5.77
CA SER A 100 0.35 -11.06 7.07
C SER A 100 1.03 -9.71 7.27
N GLY A 101 2.25 -9.56 6.77
CA GLY A 101 3.01 -8.31 6.86
C GLY A 101 2.45 -7.21 5.96
N GLY A 102 2.01 -7.60 4.75
CA GLY A 102 1.30 -6.70 3.84
C GLY A 102 0.00 -6.19 4.44
N GLU A 103 -0.87 -7.08 4.91
CA GLU A 103 -2.14 -6.70 5.55
C GLU A 103 -1.96 -5.84 6.79
N GLN A 104 -0.97 -6.14 7.64
CA GLN A 104 -0.65 -5.32 8.80
C GLN A 104 -0.27 -3.88 8.40
N GLY A 105 0.65 -3.73 7.44
CA GLY A 105 1.06 -2.42 6.94
C GLY A 105 -0.09 -1.64 6.30
N ILE A 106 -0.95 -2.32 5.54
CA ILE A 106 -2.14 -1.70 4.93
C ILE A 106 -3.09 -1.18 6.01
N ASN A 107 -3.40 -2.02 7.00
CA ASN A 107 -4.35 -1.67 8.06
C ASN A 107 -3.81 -0.54 8.95
N ASP A 108 -2.50 -0.52 9.22
CA ASP A 108 -1.84 0.55 9.98
C ASP A 108 -1.99 1.92 9.28
N ILE A 109 -1.67 2.00 7.98
CA ILE A 109 -1.82 3.23 7.20
C ILE A 109 -3.29 3.70 7.14
N VAL A 110 -4.22 2.77 6.90
CA VAL A 110 -5.67 3.08 6.86
C VAL A 110 -6.14 3.63 8.21
N GLN A 111 -5.78 2.96 9.31
CA GLN A 111 -6.16 3.38 10.66
C GLN A 111 -5.53 4.73 11.04
N ARG A 112 -4.25 4.95 10.71
CA ARG A 112 -3.58 6.23 10.97
C ARG A 112 -4.28 7.37 10.24
N LEU A 113 -4.54 7.22 8.95
CA LEU A 113 -5.19 8.26 8.14
C LEU A 113 -6.61 8.56 8.61
N ILE A 114 -7.40 7.54 8.93
CA ILE A 114 -8.78 7.73 9.43
C ILE A 114 -8.76 8.39 10.81
N SER A 115 -7.96 7.89 11.75
CA SER A 115 -7.90 8.41 13.12
C SER A 115 -7.38 9.85 13.14
N GLN A 116 -6.29 10.15 12.45
CA GLN A 116 -5.76 11.52 12.35
C GLN A 116 -6.71 12.46 11.62
N SER A 117 -7.39 11.99 10.57
CA SER A 117 -8.39 12.83 9.89
C SER A 117 -9.54 13.26 10.79
N ARG A 118 -9.90 12.42 11.79
CA ARG A 118 -10.93 12.70 12.80
C ARG A 118 -10.40 13.59 13.92
N LEU A 119 -9.22 13.27 14.46
CA LEU A 119 -8.61 14.00 15.56
C LEU A 119 -8.13 15.40 15.14
N CYS A 120 -7.66 15.52 13.89
CA CYS A 120 -7.04 16.71 13.34
C CYS A 120 -7.73 17.09 12.02
N PRO A 121 -8.90 17.77 12.05
CA PRO A 121 -9.68 18.08 10.85
C PRO A 121 -8.92 18.89 9.79
N ASN A 122 -7.94 19.69 10.18
CA ASN A 122 -7.13 20.52 9.28
C ASN A 122 -5.82 19.86 8.83
N GLN A 123 -5.43 18.73 9.43
CA GLN A 123 -4.20 18.03 9.07
C GLN A 123 -4.31 17.42 7.67
N THR A 124 -3.22 17.56 6.93
CA THR A 124 -3.08 17.02 5.57
C THR A 124 -1.90 16.06 5.49
N PHE A 125 -1.89 15.21 4.46
CA PHE A 125 -1.00 14.05 4.41
C PHE A 125 -0.21 13.98 3.10
N ALA A 126 1.05 13.53 3.19
CA ALA A 126 1.77 12.92 2.09
C ALA A 126 1.94 11.42 2.32
N LEU A 127 1.94 10.67 1.23
CA LEU A 127 2.26 9.25 1.24
C LEU A 127 3.58 9.04 0.50
N VAL A 128 4.53 8.34 1.14
CA VAL A 128 5.82 7.98 0.55
C VAL A 128 5.98 6.47 0.64
N GLY A 129 6.18 5.80 -0.48
CA GLY A 129 6.36 4.34 -0.54
C GLY A 129 7.62 3.95 -1.29
N TYR A 130 8.34 2.93 -0.81
CA TYR A 130 9.52 2.37 -1.46
C TYR A 130 9.38 0.86 -1.66
N SER A 131 9.58 0.36 -2.88
CA SER A 131 9.51 -1.07 -3.22
C SER A 131 8.19 -1.69 -2.76
N GLN A 132 8.21 -2.69 -1.88
CA GLN A 132 7.00 -3.26 -1.26
C GLN A 132 6.11 -2.18 -0.61
N GLY A 133 6.69 -1.19 0.05
CA GLY A 133 5.96 -0.09 0.67
C GLY A 133 5.15 0.75 -0.31
N ALA A 134 5.55 0.81 -1.58
CA ALA A 134 4.72 1.44 -2.62
C ALA A 134 3.42 0.65 -2.87
N SER A 135 3.50 -0.68 -2.96
CA SER A 135 2.31 -1.54 -3.04
C SER A 135 1.39 -1.39 -1.83
N ILE A 136 1.96 -1.26 -0.62
CA ILE A 136 1.17 -1.01 0.60
C ILE A 136 0.39 0.29 0.48
N MET A 137 1.00 1.36 -0.05
CA MET A 137 0.33 2.64 -0.23
C MET A 137 -0.82 2.56 -1.25
N HIS A 138 -0.64 1.85 -2.37
CA HIS A 138 -1.74 1.61 -3.33
C HIS A 138 -2.93 0.94 -2.62
N LEU A 139 -2.68 -0.22 -2.00
CA LEU A 139 -3.71 -1.03 -1.36
C LEU A 139 -4.38 -0.31 -0.18
N ALA A 140 -3.63 0.46 0.62
CA ALA A 140 -4.17 1.27 1.70
C ALA A 140 -5.11 2.35 1.17
N THR A 141 -4.72 3.07 0.11
CA THR A 141 -5.57 4.14 -0.44
C THR A 141 -6.86 3.63 -1.10
N ASP A 142 -6.86 2.40 -1.60
CA ASP A 142 -8.06 1.73 -2.11
C ASP A 142 -9.08 1.43 -1.01
N ARG A 143 -8.61 1.18 0.22
CA ARG A 143 -9.46 0.91 1.40
C ARG A 143 -9.92 2.18 2.12
N LEU A 144 -9.45 3.36 1.73
CA LEU A 144 -9.82 4.61 2.40
C LEU A 144 -11.25 5.06 2.02
N PRO A 145 -12.01 5.59 2.99
CA PRO A 145 -13.26 6.29 2.69
C PRO A 145 -12.97 7.53 1.83
N ALA A 146 -13.88 7.85 0.92
CA ALA A 146 -13.71 8.96 -0.02
C ALA A 146 -13.51 10.32 0.68
N SER A 147 -14.01 10.48 1.91
CA SER A 147 -13.84 11.69 2.72
C SER A 147 -12.39 11.97 3.16
N VAL A 148 -11.52 10.95 3.19
CA VAL A 148 -10.12 11.09 3.60
C VAL A 148 -9.21 11.46 2.42
N LEU A 149 -9.54 11.01 1.20
CA LEU A 149 -8.70 11.23 0.00
C LEU A 149 -8.36 12.71 -0.28
N PRO A 150 -9.27 13.69 -0.09
CA PRO A 150 -8.95 15.11 -0.31
C PRO A 150 -7.86 15.65 0.63
N LYS A 151 -7.65 15.00 1.79
CA LYS A 151 -6.60 15.36 2.76
C LYS A 151 -5.22 14.87 2.34
N ILE A 152 -5.13 13.88 1.45
CA ILE A 152 -3.87 13.46 0.84
C ILE A 152 -3.52 14.47 -0.26
N LYS A 153 -2.39 15.17 -0.09
CA LYS A 153 -1.95 16.24 -0.99
C LYS A 153 -0.85 15.81 -1.94
N SER A 154 -0.07 14.80 -1.57
CA SER A 154 0.94 14.22 -2.45
C SER A 154 1.13 12.73 -2.18
N VAL A 155 1.53 12.01 -3.23
CA VAL A 155 1.83 10.59 -3.20
C VAL A 155 3.12 10.39 -4.00
N VAL A 156 4.18 9.89 -3.38
CA VAL A 156 5.49 9.72 -4.01
C VAL A 156 5.96 8.28 -3.85
N MET A 157 6.10 7.56 -4.96
CA MET A 157 6.44 6.14 -4.96
C MET A 157 7.81 5.91 -5.61
N PHE A 158 8.68 5.20 -4.91
CA PHE A 158 10.04 4.88 -5.32
C PHE A 158 10.16 3.40 -5.65
N GLY A 159 10.63 3.04 -6.85
CA GLY A 159 10.80 1.64 -7.26
C GLY A 159 9.50 0.83 -7.15
N ASP A 160 8.39 1.43 -7.59
CA ASP A 160 7.04 0.90 -7.38
C ASP A 160 6.74 -0.31 -8.28
N PRO A 161 6.61 -1.54 -7.76
CA PRO A 161 6.37 -2.72 -8.60
C PRO A 161 5.05 -2.66 -9.38
N ASN A 162 4.10 -1.81 -8.99
CA ASN A 162 2.80 -1.72 -9.65
C ASN A 162 2.91 -1.08 -11.04
N ASN A 163 3.86 -0.16 -11.29
CA ASN A 163 3.95 0.47 -12.61
C ASN A 163 4.57 -0.42 -13.71
N LYS A 164 4.82 -1.72 -13.46
CA LYS A 164 5.46 -2.65 -14.41
C LYS A 164 4.64 -2.97 -15.68
N LEU A 165 3.34 -2.60 -15.74
CA LEU A 165 2.47 -2.89 -16.90
C LEU A 165 1.54 -1.75 -17.33
N GLY A 166 1.54 -0.58 -16.66
CA GLY A 166 0.53 0.47 -16.89
C GLY A 166 -0.92 0.05 -16.59
N LEU A 167 -1.13 -1.19 -16.16
CA LEU A 167 -2.41 -1.89 -15.94
C LEU A 167 -2.60 -2.38 -14.50
N LEU A 168 -1.54 -2.39 -13.68
CA LEU A 168 -1.60 -2.82 -12.28
C LEU A 168 -1.37 -1.60 -11.38
N GLY A 169 -2.32 -1.31 -10.49
CA GLY A 169 -2.15 -0.32 -9.43
C GLY A 169 -1.93 1.13 -9.89
N GLN A 170 -2.84 1.68 -10.71
CA GLN A 170 -2.96 3.12 -10.75
C GLN A 170 -3.73 3.56 -9.51
N PHE A 171 -3.18 4.50 -8.73
CA PHE A 171 -3.92 5.16 -7.64
C PHE A 171 -5.32 5.55 -8.09
N ARG A 172 -6.28 5.61 -7.16
CA ARG A 172 -7.62 6.15 -7.42
C ARG A 172 -7.54 7.49 -8.13
N LEU A 173 -8.50 7.78 -9.01
CA LEU A 173 -8.50 9.01 -9.83
C LEU A 173 -8.25 10.29 -9.00
N ALA A 174 -8.81 10.35 -7.78
CA ALA A 174 -8.64 11.45 -6.83
C ALA A 174 -7.18 11.70 -6.38
N LEU A 175 -6.30 10.71 -6.52
CA LEU A 175 -4.89 10.75 -6.12
C LEU A 175 -3.94 10.75 -7.31
N ARG A 176 -4.36 10.32 -8.51
CA ARG A 176 -3.49 10.26 -9.72
C ARG A 176 -2.82 11.59 -10.03
N ALA A 177 -3.58 12.69 -9.97
CA ALA A 177 -3.05 14.04 -10.24
C ALA A 177 -2.02 14.52 -9.20
N LYS A 178 -1.90 13.82 -8.08
CA LYS A 178 -0.99 14.13 -6.96
C LYS A 178 0.11 13.08 -6.80
N ALA A 179 0.15 12.09 -7.70
CA ALA A 179 1.05 10.96 -7.64
C ALA A 179 2.29 11.21 -8.50
N LEU A 180 3.46 10.92 -7.94
CA LEU A 180 4.75 10.96 -8.60
C LEU A 180 5.45 9.61 -8.41
N GLY A 181 5.76 8.93 -9.51
CA GLY A 181 6.62 7.75 -9.51
C GLY A 181 8.07 8.16 -9.78
N ILE A 182 9.01 7.66 -8.98
CA ILE A 182 10.45 7.87 -9.11
C ILE A 182 11.11 6.51 -9.23
N CYS A 183 11.85 6.31 -10.31
CA CYS A 183 12.41 5.00 -10.63
C CYS A 183 13.83 5.18 -11.17
N ALA A 184 14.75 4.30 -10.75
CA ALA A 184 16.14 4.36 -11.21
C ALA A 184 16.29 3.70 -12.59
N PRO A 185 17.21 4.18 -13.46
CA PRO A 185 17.55 3.46 -14.68
C PRO A 185 18.00 2.02 -14.36
N GLY A 186 17.37 1.03 -15.00
CA GLY A 186 17.71 -0.38 -14.82
C GLY A 186 17.15 -1.04 -13.56
N ASP A 187 16.26 -0.38 -12.82
CA ASP A 187 15.56 -0.99 -11.68
C ASP A 187 14.77 -2.25 -12.12
N PRO A 188 15.09 -3.46 -11.62
CA PRO A 188 14.42 -4.69 -12.06
C PRO A 188 12.98 -4.83 -11.52
N VAL A 189 12.62 -4.01 -10.53
CA VAL A 189 11.28 -3.98 -9.94
C VAL A 189 10.28 -3.32 -10.89
N LEU A 190 10.75 -2.50 -11.85
CA LEU A 190 9.93 -1.70 -12.76
C LEU A 190 10.52 -1.66 -14.19
N VAL A 191 9.76 -1.19 -15.20
CA VAL A 191 10.33 -0.73 -16.48
C VAL A 191 10.07 0.76 -16.58
N CYS A 192 11.09 1.58 -16.34
CA CYS A 192 10.93 3.03 -16.30
C CYS A 192 10.62 3.51 -17.71
N LYS A 193 9.47 4.15 -17.93
CA LYS A 193 9.37 5.03 -19.08
C LYS A 193 10.27 6.23 -18.80
N ALA A 194 11.39 6.27 -19.52
CA ALA A 194 12.16 7.49 -19.74
C ALA A 194 11.27 8.58 -20.37
#